data_AF-A0A327J9T1-F1
#
_entry.id   AF-A0A327J9T1-F1
#
_cell.length_a   1.000
_cell.length_b   1.000
_cell.length_c   1.000
_cell.angle_alpha   90.00
_cell.angle_beta   90.00
_cell.angle_gamma   90.00
#
_symmetry.space_group_name_H-M   'P 1'
#
loop_
_entity.id
_entity.type
_entity.pdbx_description
1 polymer ?
#
loop_
_entity_poly.entity_id
_entity_poly.type
_entity_poly.pdbx_seq_one_letter_code
_entity_poly.pdbx_strand_id
1 'polypeptide(L)'
;MTEFQISGVQDTQNKAKAKQKTQVKSGSAKDIQVFSDKKQNQGPLRPDDYKIPSIFDNTPKFELDKNMPWKKAQPKVPFMTKEMRQEYDRDTIVGIYKALDNPKVSKDNTQKLYQTIHHLDYQNYKMAFRSFEQIGVNLVDVINRTKHLSNDQKKECLDYMVDLGKKTADYGNQRSDDVVPSMKKLVAQYDSQHGLDEVSKKRLVADFKKIINRSDTLKTAVPERPNGKIDRSYKQGQTGDCWLLAGIQSLAMTPQGKKLLDNAVKVDKNGNATVTLKGVGKKYTVTARDLKCSNELSTGDTDVRALEIAMDRYFRESVTAEEYSQADIDGNSVGKGLALLGDPSKTKEYAGQREVAQGIVALANSGMKGKAAVTGMSGNIDPRDIKAYDENGKRVQVYNAHAYSVQEIALDGITLVNPHDTSHTLKMSLEDYIKHFNLLGVTDTSGLK
;
A
#
# COMPACT_ATOMS: atom_id res chain seq x y z
N MET A 1 -0.08 73.88 22.85
CA MET A 1 -0.31 72.78 23.80
C MET A 1 0.65 71.66 23.43
N THR A 2 1.76 71.56 24.20
CA THR A 2 2.71 70.44 24.38
C THR A 2 3.16 69.69 23.12
N GLU A 3 4.29 69.99 22.45
CA GLU A 3 5.71 69.93 22.87
C GLU A 3 6.12 68.64 23.62
N PHE A 4 6.97 67.81 23.00
CA PHE A 4 8.38 67.63 23.40
C PHE A 4 9.14 66.69 22.43
N GLN A 5 10.18 67.21 21.79
CA GLN A 5 11.37 66.46 21.33
C GLN A 5 12.32 66.34 22.52
N ILE A 6 13.04 65.22 22.72
CA ILE A 6 14.46 65.24 23.13
C ILE A 6 15.23 64.09 22.46
N SER A 7 16.40 64.50 21.98
CA SER A 7 17.54 63.81 21.37
C SER A 7 18.26 62.78 22.25
N GLY A 8 19.14 61.99 21.61
CA GLY A 8 19.91 60.92 22.24
C GLY A 8 21.11 61.34 23.09
N VAL A 9 21.80 60.32 23.60
CA VAL A 9 23.16 60.37 24.15
C VAL A 9 23.90 59.12 23.69
N GLN A 10 25.12 59.35 23.18
CA GLN A 10 26.11 58.37 22.75
C GLN A 10 27.10 58.05 23.88
N ASP A 11 27.62 56.82 23.81
CA ASP A 11 28.96 56.34 24.21
C ASP A 11 29.45 56.42 25.66
N THR A 12 29.86 55.26 26.21
CA THR A 12 31.28 54.97 26.40
C THR A 12 31.58 53.49 26.67
N GLN A 13 32.78 53.13 26.21
CA GLN A 13 33.42 51.83 26.08
C GLN A 13 33.62 51.03 27.39
N ASN A 14 33.57 49.68 27.31
CA ASN A 14 34.69 48.87 27.79
C ASN A 14 34.73 47.40 27.28
N LYS A 15 35.75 47.15 26.46
CA LYS A 15 36.62 45.97 26.29
C LYS A 15 36.15 44.54 26.65
N ALA A 16 36.10 43.74 25.57
CA ALA A 16 36.82 42.47 25.34
C ALA A 16 36.61 41.26 26.28
N LYS A 17 36.03 40.19 25.72
CA LYS A 17 36.60 38.83 25.75
C LYS A 17 36.20 38.06 24.48
N ALA A 18 37.20 37.43 23.86
CA ALA A 18 37.14 36.70 22.61
C ALA A 18 36.85 35.20 22.81
N LYS A 19 36.56 34.53 21.67
CA LYS A 19 36.41 33.08 21.40
C LYS A 19 34.98 32.56 21.65
N GLN A 20 34.31 31.86 20.74
CA GLN A 20 34.77 30.96 19.68
C GLN A 20 33.70 30.92 18.56
N LYS A 21 34.10 31.16 17.31
CA LYS A 21 33.30 30.88 16.11
C LYS A 21 33.33 29.38 15.86
N THR A 22 32.21 28.69 15.98
CA THR A 22 32.06 27.33 15.43
C THR A 22 31.73 27.47 13.95
N GLN A 23 32.77 27.45 13.12
CA GLN A 23 32.67 27.18 11.69
C GLN A 23 32.08 25.77 11.52
N VAL A 24 30.84 25.66 11.03
CA VAL A 24 30.37 24.42 10.42
C VAL A 24 31.08 24.31 9.08
N LYS A 25 32.13 23.49 9.02
CA LYS A 25 32.78 23.11 7.78
C LYS A 25 31.78 22.29 6.96
N SER A 26 31.33 22.85 5.85
CA SER A 26 30.79 22.07 4.74
C SER A 26 31.88 21.11 4.25
N GLY A 27 31.74 19.82 4.53
CA GLY A 27 32.61 18.78 3.97
C GLY A 27 32.52 18.83 2.46
N SER A 28 33.68 18.95 1.79
CA SER A 28 33.76 18.93 0.34
C SER A 28 33.58 17.51 -0.20
N ALA A 29 33.09 17.39 -1.42
CA ALA A 29 32.72 16.16 -2.12
C ALA A 29 33.91 15.23 -2.49
N LYS A 30 34.91 15.09 -1.63
CA LYS A 30 36.10 14.26 -1.88
C LYS A 30 36.12 12.90 -1.17
N ASP A 31 35.19 12.63 -0.26
CA ASP A 31 35.26 11.43 0.60
C ASP A 31 34.24 10.32 0.24
N ILE A 32 33.63 10.35 -0.94
CA ILE A 32 32.77 9.26 -1.45
C ILE A 32 33.37 8.71 -2.74
N GLN A 33 34.42 7.90 -2.62
CA GLN A 33 34.87 7.00 -3.68
C GLN A 33 34.69 5.57 -3.20
N VAL A 34 33.62 4.91 -3.64
CA VAL A 34 33.49 3.47 -3.49
C VAL A 34 33.04 2.88 -4.83
N PHE A 35 33.88 1.99 -5.36
CA PHE A 35 33.64 1.08 -6.49
C PHE A 35 33.84 1.65 -7.92
N SER A 36 35.12 1.80 -8.30
CA SER A 36 35.59 1.40 -9.63
C SER A 36 35.91 -0.09 -9.57
N ASP A 37 35.20 -0.91 -10.35
CA ASP A 37 35.77 -2.02 -11.14
C ASP A 37 34.64 -2.80 -11.82
N LYS A 38 34.63 -2.73 -13.15
CA LYS A 38 33.72 -3.49 -14.02
C LYS A 38 34.19 -4.94 -14.09
N LYS A 39 33.33 -5.90 -13.78
CA LYS A 39 33.38 -7.23 -14.40
C LYS A 39 32.01 -7.57 -15.00
N GLN A 40 32.03 -7.79 -16.31
CA GLN A 40 30.91 -8.18 -17.15
C GLN A 40 30.56 -9.67 -16.95
N ASN A 41 29.31 -9.98 -17.27
CA ASN A 41 28.76 -11.30 -17.62
C ASN A 41 28.66 -12.34 -16.50
N GLN A 42 27.55 -12.34 -15.76
CA GLN A 42 26.74 -13.54 -15.50
C GLN A 42 25.27 -13.12 -15.34
N GLY A 43 24.38 -13.63 -16.20
CA GLY A 43 22.95 -13.40 -16.09
C GLY A 43 22.40 -14.07 -14.82
N PRO A 44 21.34 -13.53 -14.18
CA PRO A 44 20.82 -14.12 -12.96
C PRO A 44 20.15 -15.47 -13.28
N LEU A 45 20.80 -16.53 -12.79
CA LEU A 45 20.23 -17.85 -12.60
C LEU A 45 18.96 -17.71 -11.74
N ARG A 46 17.85 -18.30 -12.17
CA ARG A 46 16.63 -18.45 -11.38
C ARG A 46 16.82 -19.63 -10.41
N PRO A 47 16.59 -19.45 -9.10
CA PRO A 47 16.33 -20.58 -8.22
C PRO A 47 14.83 -20.71 -7.98
N ASP A 48 14.32 -21.90 -8.25
CA ASP A 48 13.05 -22.40 -7.74
C ASP A 48 13.10 -22.48 -6.20
N ASP A 49 11.93 -22.43 -5.55
CA ASP A 49 11.66 -22.59 -4.11
C ASP A 49 11.87 -21.38 -3.19
N TYR A 50 10.82 -20.56 -3.01
CA TYR A 50 10.60 -19.83 -1.75
C TYR A 50 9.12 -19.83 -1.32
N LYS A 51 8.83 -20.56 -0.23
CA LYS A 51 7.63 -20.40 0.58
C LYS A 51 7.71 -19.07 1.33
N ILE A 52 6.77 -18.16 1.05
CA ILE A 52 6.63 -16.88 1.77
C ILE A 52 5.83 -17.13 3.06
N PRO A 53 6.36 -16.81 4.26
CA PRO A 53 5.61 -16.88 5.51
C PRO A 53 4.54 -15.76 5.57
N SER A 54 3.34 -16.13 6.03
CA SER A 54 2.20 -15.22 6.25
C SER A 54 2.45 -14.27 7.42
N ILE A 55 2.05 -13.00 7.26
CA ILE A 55 2.18 -11.91 8.26
C ILE A 55 1.27 -12.07 9.50
N PHE A 56 0.61 -13.21 9.68
CA PHE A 56 -0.23 -13.50 10.85
C PHE A 56 0.39 -14.50 11.85
N ASP A 57 1.60 -15.00 11.60
CA ASP A 57 2.23 -16.05 12.42
C ASP A 57 3.12 -15.52 13.56
N ASN A 58 2.69 -14.47 14.28
CA ASN A 58 3.34 -14.04 15.52
C ASN A 58 2.31 -13.52 16.54
N THR A 59 1.54 -14.42 17.16
CA THR A 59 1.18 -14.20 18.57
C THR A 59 2.48 -14.18 19.38
N PRO A 60 2.73 -13.16 20.23
CA PRO A 60 3.94 -13.13 21.04
C PRO A 60 4.00 -14.36 21.93
N LYS A 61 5.16 -15.03 21.94
CA LYS A 61 5.47 -16.08 22.92
C LYS A 61 5.34 -15.47 24.32
N PHE A 62 4.24 -15.76 24.99
CA PHE A 62 4.10 -15.57 26.42
C PHE A 62 5.07 -16.56 27.07
N GLU A 63 6.15 -16.06 27.69
CA GLU A 63 6.93 -16.89 28.61
C GLU A 63 6.06 -17.15 29.84
N LEU A 64 5.62 -18.40 30.00
CA LEU A 64 4.95 -18.85 31.21
C LEU A 64 5.93 -18.74 32.38
N ASP A 65 5.60 -17.87 33.33
CA ASP A 65 6.15 -17.89 34.68
C ASP A 65 6.01 -19.32 35.25
N LYS A 66 7.13 -19.96 35.55
CA LYS A 66 7.21 -21.36 35.99
C LYS A 66 6.64 -21.58 37.40
N ASN A 67 6.19 -20.53 38.09
CA ASN A 67 5.71 -20.62 39.47
C ASN A 67 4.20 -20.38 39.66
N MET A 68 3.37 -20.38 38.60
CA MET A 68 1.94 -20.17 38.75
C MET A 68 1.19 -21.49 39.07
N PRO A 69 0.50 -21.62 40.23
CA PRO A 69 -0.13 -22.87 40.63
C PRO A 69 -1.58 -22.92 40.12
N TRP A 70 -1.79 -23.38 38.89
CA TRP A 70 -3.13 -23.71 38.41
C TRP A 70 -3.19 -25.13 37.85
N LYS A 71 -3.65 -26.06 38.69
CA LYS A 71 -4.14 -27.36 38.25
C LYS A 71 -5.50 -27.18 37.54
N LYS A 72 -5.54 -27.61 36.28
CA LYS A 72 -6.67 -28.14 35.49
C LYS A 72 -7.87 -27.21 35.19
N ALA A 73 -7.94 -26.76 33.94
CA ALA A 73 -8.76 -27.41 32.90
C ALA A 73 -8.35 -26.86 31.52
N GLN A 74 -7.61 -27.66 30.75
CA GLN A 74 -7.41 -27.37 29.32
C GLN A 74 -8.76 -27.59 28.62
N PRO A 75 -9.32 -26.62 27.87
CA PRO A 75 -10.42 -26.93 26.97
C PRO A 75 -9.89 -27.93 25.96
N LYS A 76 -10.48 -29.13 25.90
CA LYS A 76 -10.22 -30.09 24.83
C LYS A 76 -10.74 -29.46 23.53
N VAL A 77 -9.91 -28.68 22.86
CA VAL A 77 -10.11 -28.38 21.45
C VAL A 77 -10.04 -29.74 20.74
N PRO A 78 -11.08 -30.19 20.02
CA PRO A 78 -11.07 -31.52 19.44
C PRO A 78 -9.93 -31.61 18.43
N PHE A 79 -9.00 -32.54 18.68
CA PHE A 79 -7.95 -32.89 17.73
C PHE A 79 -8.65 -33.35 16.44
N MET A 80 -8.52 -32.55 15.38
CA MET A 80 -8.94 -32.92 14.03
C MET A 80 -8.19 -34.20 13.65
N THR A 81 -8.90 -35.31 13.47
CA THR A 81 -8.27 -36.60 13.15
C THR A 81 -7.62 -36.56 11.76
N LYS A 82 -6.79 -37.55 11.45
CA LYS A 82 -6.17 -37.66 10.13
C LYS A 82 -7.23 -37.79 9.04
N GLU A 83 -8.33 -38.49 9.31
CA GLU A 83 -9.48 -38.63 8.42
C GLU A 83 -10.21 -37.29 8.24
N MET A 84 -10.47 -36.56 9.33
CA MET A 84 -11.09 -35.23 9.25
C MET A 84 -10.20 -34.22 8.50
N ARG A 85 -8.87 -34.33 8.64
CA ARG A 85 -7.92 -33.52 7.88
C ARG A 85 -7.91 -33.91 6.40
N GLN A 86 -8.04 -35.20 6.08
CA GLN A 86 -8.18 -35.69 4.70
C GLN A 86 -9.53 -35.37 4.08
N GLU A 87 -10.60 -35.22 4.86
CA GLU A 87 -11.91 -34.74 4.44
C GLU A 87 -11.84 -33.23 4.19
N TYR A 88 -11.28 -32.47 5.13
CA TYR A 88 -10.99 -31.04 4.94
C TYR A 88 -10.08 -30.78 3.73
N ASP A 89 -8.99 -31.54 3.56
CA ASP A 89 -8.07 -31.42 2.41
C ASP A 89 -8.66 -31.98 1.09
N ARG A 90 -9.82 -32.64 1.09
CA ARG A 90 -10.47 -33.21 -0.11
C ARG A 90 -11.72 -32.44 -0.52
N ASP A 91 -12.49 -32.00 0.46
CA ASP A 91 -13.82 -31.40 0.31
C ASP A 91 -13.80 -29.89 0.58
N THR A 92 -12.65 -29.31 0.98
CA THR A 92 -12.45 -27.87 0.83
C THR A 92 -12.08 -27.51 -0.59
N ILE A 93 -12.45 -26.29 -0.95
CA ILE A 93 -12.08 -25.67 -2.21
C ILE A 93 -10.55 -25.66 -2.46
N VAL A 94 -9.74 -25.54 -1.40
CA VAL A 94 -8.27 -25.64 -1.47
C VAL A 94 -7.81 -27.07 -1.80
N GLY A 95 -8.51 -28.07 -1.26
CA GLY A 95 -8.31 -29.48 -1.58
C GLY A 95 -8.60 -29.80 -3.05
N ILE A 96 -9.71 -29.27 -3.56
CA ILE A 96 -10.08 -29.36 -4.97
C ILE A 96 -9.03 -28.68 -5.84
N TYR A 97 -8.55 -27.48 -5.45
CA TYR A 97 -7.49 -26.78 -6.18
C TYR A 97 -6.17 -27.56 -6.25
N LYS A 98 -5.67 -28.10 -5.14
CA LYS A 98 -4.45 -28.93 -5.14
C LYS A 98 -4.58 -30.16 -6.06
N ALA A 99 -5.79 -30.64 -6.29
CA ALA A 99 -6.07 -31.74 -7.23
C ALA A 99 -6.14 -31.30 -8.71
N LEU A 100 -6.24 -29.99 -9.00
CA LEU A 100 -6.24 -29.43 -10.36
C LEU A 100 -4.84 -29.31 -10.97
N ASP A 101 -3.79 -29.16 -10.15
CA ASP A 101 -2.39 -29.15 -10.61
C ASP A 101 -1.83 -30.56 -10.90
N ASN A 102 -2.63 -31.61 -10.70
CA ASN A 102 -2.27 -32.97 -11.05
C ASN A 102 -2.58 -33.25 -12.53
N PRO A 103 -1.61 -33.64 -13.38
CA PRO A 103 -1.83 -33.89 -14.81
C PRO A 103 -2.89 -34.98 -15.12
N LYS A 104 -3.32 -35.74 -14.11
CA LYS A 104 -4.46 -36.69 -14.18
C LYS A 104 -5.79 -36.09 -13.72
N VAL A 105 -6.04 -34.78 -13.87
CA VAL A 105 -7.34 -34.16 -13.50
C VAL A 105 -8.49 -34.91 -14.20
N SER A 106 -9.33 -35.58 -13.41
CA SER A 106 -10.54 -36.23 -13.90
C SER A 106 -11.67 -35.21 -14.06
N LYS A 107 -12.61 -35.49 -14.98
CA LYS A 107 -13.85 -34.72 -15.13
C LYS A 107 -14.60 -34.56 -13.80
N ASP A 108 -14.53 -35.57 -12.93
CA ASP A 108 -15.15 -35.57 -11.61
C ASP A 108 -14.63 -34.45 -10.69
N ASN A 109 -13.31 -34.20 -10.67
CA ASN A 109 -12.74 -33.11 -9.87
C ASN A 109 -13.16 -31.74 -10.39
N THR A 110 -13.32 -31.61 -11.71
CA THR A 110 -13.81 -30.38 -12.32
C THR A 110 -15.28 -30.13 -12.00
N GLN A 111 -16.11 -31.18 -12.06
CA GLN A 111 -17.52 -31.08 -11.67
C GLN A 111 -17.68 -30.74 -10.18
N LYS A 112 -16.81 -31.30 -9.32
CA LYS A 112 -16.77 -30.94 -7.89
C LYS A 112 -16.42 -29.47 -7.67
N LEU A 113 -15.44 -28.91 -8.40
CA LEU A 113 -15.13 -27.47 -8.32
C LEU A 113 -16.36 -26.63 -8.68
N TYR A 114 -16.99 -26.93 -9.81
CA TYR A 114 -18.19 -26.24 -10.28
C TYR A 114 -19.32 -26.28 -9.23
N GLN A 115 -19.62 -27.46 -8.70
CA GLN A 115 -20.63 -27.63 -7.64
C GLN A 115 -20.25 -26.87 -6.37
N THR A 116 -18.98 -26.93 -5.96
CA THR A 116 -18.53 -26.29 -4.73
C THR A 116 -18.62 -24.76 -4.81
N ILE A 117 -18.29 -24.17 -5.97
CA ILE A 117 -18.51 -22.73 -6.20
C ILE A 117 -19.99 -22.39 -6.04
N HIS A 118 -20.90 -23.19 -6.61
CA HIS A 118 -22.35 -22.97 -6.51
C HIS A 118 -22.96 -23.31 -5.13
N HIS A 119 -22.23 -24.02 -4.27
CA HIS A 119 -22.58 -24.23 -2.86
C HIS A 119 -22.07 -23.13 -1.94
N LEU A 120 -21.24 -22.19 -2.43
CA LEU A 120 -20.89 -21.01 -1.66
C LEU A 120 -22.13 -20.17 -1.38
N ASP A 121 -22.22 -19.63 -0.18
CA ASP A 121 -23.24 -18.68 0.25
C ASP A 121 -22.57 -17.41 0.82
N TYR A 122 -23.37 -16.42 1.16
CA TYR A 122 -22.85 -15.13 1.61
C TYR A 122 -22.11 -15.21 2.97
N GLN A 123 -22.30 -16.29 3.73
CA GLN A 123 -21.66 -16.51 5.03
C GLN A 123 -20.27 -17.13 4.86
N ASN A 124 -20.10 -18.04 3.88
CA ASN A 124 -18.85 -18.75 3.65
C ASN A 124 -17.99 -18.16 2.50
N TYR A 125 -18.57 -17.27 1.68
CA TYR A 125 -17.92 -16.65 0.52
C TYR A 125 -16.55 -16.04 0.83
N LYS A 126 -16.48 -15.24 1.90
CA LYS A 126 -15.24 -14.59 2.34
C LYS A 126 -14.18 -15.61 2.73
N MET A 127 -14.56 -16.61 3.51
CA MET A 127 -13.62 -17.65 3.97
C MET A 127 -13.04 -18.40 2.77
N ALA A 128 -13.88 -18.77 1.80
CA ALA A 128 -13.44 -19.40 0.57
C ALA A 128 -12.44 -18.53 -0.21
N PHE A 129 -12.73 -17.24 -0.38
CA PHE A 129 -11.82 -16.31 -1.07
C PHE A 129 -10.45 -16.20 -0.39
N ARG A 130 -10.44 -16.01 0.94
CA ARG A 130 -9.21 -15.90 1.73
C ARG A 130 -8.40 -17.20 1.74
N SER A 131 -9.05 -18.36 1.77
CA SER A 131 -8.36 -19.65 1.72
C SER A 131 -7.58 -19.84 0.41
N PHE A 132 -8.08 -19.31 -0.71
CA PHE A 132 -7.32 -19.28 -1.96
C PHE A 132 -6.15 -18.30 -1.91
N GLU A 133 -6.37 -17.07 -1.45
CA GLU A 133 -5.29 -16.08 -1.37
C GLU A 133 -4.12 -16.58 -0.52
N GLN A 134 -4.40 -17.28 0.59
CA GLN A 134 -3.40 -17.86 1.48
C GLN A 134 -2.48 -18.88 0.82
N ILE A 135 -2.94 -19.57 -0.23
CA ILE A 135 -2.14 -20.53 -0.98
C ILE A 135 -1.54 -19.90 -2.26
N GLY A 136 -1.65 -18.58 -2.42
CA GLY A 136 -1.03 -17.83 -3.51
C GLY A 136 -1.81 -17.87 -4.83
N VAL A 137 -3.09 -18.26 -4.81
CA VAL A 137 -3.96 -18.24 -6.00
C VAL A 137 -5.24 -17.46 -5.76
N ASN A 138 -5.85 -16.93 -6.82
CA ASN A 138 -7.15 -16.29 -6.76
C ASN A 138 -8.20 -17.14 -7.50
N LEU A 139 -9.44 -17.09 -7.03
CA LEU A 139 -10.51 -17.97 -7.54
C LEU A 139 -10.86 -17.69 -9.02
N VAL A 140 -10.67 -16.46 -9.50
CA VAL A 140 -10.85 -16.13 -10.92
C VAL A 140 -9.86 -16.92 -11.78
N ASP A 141 -8.58 -16.95 -11.41
CA ASP A 141 -7.56 -17.73 -12.10
C ASP A 141 -7.83 -19.23 -12.02
N VAL A 142 -8.26 -19.72 -10.86
CA VAL A 142 -8.62 -21.13 -10.67
C VAL A 142 -9.72 -21.55 -11.63
N ILE A 143 -10.81 -20.79 -11.71
CA ILE A 143 -11.92 -21.06 -12.64
C ILE A 143 -11.41 -21.06 -14.09
N ASN A 144 -10.64 -20.03 -14.46
CA ASN A 144 -10.20 -19.86 -15.85
C ASN A 144 -9.20 -20.95 -16.31
N ARG A 145 -8.32 -21.42 -15.41
CA ARG A 145 -7.31 -22.46 -15.69
C ARG A 145 -7.86 -23.89 -15.63
N THR A 146 -9.07 -24.09 -15.10
CA THR A 146 -9.66 -25.43 -14.98
C THR A 146 -10.00 -26.00 -16.37
N LYS A 147 -9.27 -27.05 -16.78
CA LYS A 147 -9.26 -27.58 -18.15
C LYS A 147 -10.59 -28.12 -18.66
N HIS A 148 -11.38 -28.79 -17.81
CA HIS A 148 -12.63 -29.46 -18.23
C HIS A 148 -13.89 -28.62 -18.00
N LEU A 149 -13.78 -27.37 -17.53
CA LEU A 149 -14.91 -26.45 -17.55
C LEU A 149 -15.04 -25.85 -18.95
N SER A 150 -16.24 -25.90 -19.52
CA SER A 150 -16.53 -25.11 -20.72
C SER A 150 -16.43 -23.61 -20.39
N ASN A 151 -16.24 -22.79 -21.41
CA ASN A 151 -16.23 -21.34 -21.22
C ASN A 151 -17.58 -20.82 -20.68
N ASP A 152 -18.70 -21.45 -21.05
CA ASP A 152 -20.02 -21.14 -20.48
C ASP A 152 -20.09 -21.47 -18.98
N GLN A 153 -19.56 -22.62 -18.55
CA GLN A 153 -19.51 -22.98 -17.13
C GLN A 153 -18.59 -22.05 -16.33
N LYS A 154 -17.47 -21.62 -16.92
CA LYS A 154 -16.57 -20.66 -16.28
C LYS A 154 -17.25 -19.31 -16.10
N LYS A 155 -17.95 -18.83 -17.14
CA LYS A 155 -18.76 -17.61 -17.08
C LYS A 155 -19.81 -17.70 -15.99
N GLU A 156 -20.56 -18.80 -15.93
CA GLU A 156 -21.59 -19.04 -14.92
C GLU A 156 -21.01 -19.01 -13.50
N CYS A 157 -19.88 -19.68 -13.25
CA CYS A 157 -19.19 -19.61 -11.96
C CYS A 157 -18.81 -18.17 -11.58
N LEU A 158 -18.30 -17.38 -12.52
CA LEU A 158 -17.92 -15.98 -12.26
C LEU A 158 -19.15 -15.10 -11.99
N ASP A 159 -20.22 -15.24 -12.78
CA ASP A 159 -21.49 -14.53 -12.56
C ASP A 159 -22.08 -14.86 -11.18
N TYR A 160 -22.09 -16.15 -10.80
CA TYR A 160 -22.52 -16.59 -9.48
C TYR A 160 -21.71 -15.91 -8.36
N MET A 161 -20.38 -15.88 -8.50
CA MET A 161 -19.51 -15.22 -7.53
C MET A 161 -19.75 -13.72 -7.45
N VAL A 162 -20.02 -13.02 -8.55
CA VAL A 162 -20.34 -11.59 -8.56
C VAL A 162 -21.62 -11.32 -7.77
N ASP A 163 -22.67 -12.09 -8.02
CA ASP A 163 -23.93 -11.97 -7.29
C ASP A 163 -23.76 -12.31 -5.81
N LEU A 164 -22.91 -13.28 -5.48
CA LEU A 164 -22.60 -13.62 -4.10
C LEU A 164 -21.80 -12.54 -3.37
N GLY A 165 -20.84 -11.93 -4.06
CA GLY A 165 -20.12 -10.75 -3.56
C GLY A 165 -21.07 -9.59 -3.26
N LYS A 166 -22.03 -9.33 -4.14
CA LYS A 166 -23.08 -8.32 -3.91
C LYS A 166 -23.89 -8.65 -2.64
N LYS A 167 -24.39 -9.88 -2.51
CA LYS A 167 -25.15 -10.32 -1.32
C LYS A 167 -24.33 -10.16 -0.03
N THR A 168 -23.06 -10.50 -0.08
CA THR A 168 -22.12 -10.36 1.06
C THR A 168 -21.95 -8.91 1.46
N ALA A 169 -21.75 -8.01 0.48
CA ALA A 169 -21.66 -6.58 0.73
C ALA A 169 -22.96 -6.01 1.30
N ASP A 170 -24.12 -6.36 0.72
CA ASP A 170 -25.43 -5.90 1.18
C ASP A 170 -25.71 -6.36 2.62
N TYR A 171 -25.40 -7.62 2.96
CA TYR A 171 -25.50 -8.15 4.32
C TYR A 171 -24.65 -7.36 5.32
N GLY A 172 -23.46 -6.94 4.89
CA GLY A 172 -22.57 -6.08 5.66
C GLY A 172 -22.92 -4.58 5.64
N ASN A 173 -24.02 -4.17 4.98
CA ASN A 173 -24.32 -2.76 4.71
C ASN A 173 -23.12 -2.00 4.07
N GLN A 174 -22.35 -2.72 3.26
CA GLN A 174 -21.18 -2.23 2.54
C GLN A 174 -21.57 -1.80 1.12
N ARG A 175 -20.74 -0.97 0.52
CA ARG A 175 -20.94 -0.51 -0.86
C ARG A 175 -20.49 -1.58 -1.85
N SER A 176 -21.39 -1.93 -2.77
CA SER A 176 -21.11 -2.81 -3.91
C SER A 176 -21.49 -2.20 -5.26
N ASP A 177 -22.24 -1.08 -5.26
CA ASP A 177 -22.80 -0.44 -6.45
C ASP A 177 -21.75 0.22 -7.36
N ASP A 178 -20.52 0.44 -6.89
CA ASP A 178 -19.41 0.95 -7.70
C ASP A 178 -18.58 -0.14 -8.39
N VAL A 179 -18.65 -1.38 -7.90
CA VAL A 179 -17.83 -2.49 -8.41
C VAL A 179 -18.67 -3.53 -9.13
N VAL A 180 -19.83 -3.91 -8.60
CA VAL A 180 -20.66 -4.98 -9.17
C VAL A 180 -21.07 -4.71 -10.62
N PRO A 181 -21.51 -3.50 -11.02
CA PRO A 181 -21.81 -3.23 -12.43
C PRO A 181 -20.60 -3.40 -13.35
N SER A 182 -19.41 -2.99 -12.90
CA SER A 182 -18.15 -3.19 -13.63
C SER A 182 -17.84 -4.68 -13.77
N MET A 183 -17.92 -5.44 -12.68
CA MET A 183 -17.69 -6.89 -12.68
C MET A 183 -18.64 -7.62 -13.62
N LYS A 184 -19.94 -7.30 -13.60
CA LYS A 184 -20.92 -7.88 -14.53
C LYS A 184 -20.58 -7.57 -15.99
N LYS A 185 -20.11 -6.35 -16.27
CA LYS A 185 -19.64 -5.98 -17.61
C LYS A 185 -18.42 -6.80 -18.04
N LEU A 186 -17.47 -7.05 -17.13
CA LEU A 186 -16.29 -7.88 -17.40
C LEU A 186 -16.69 -9.34 -17.64
N VAL A 187 -17.55 -9.93 -16.80
CA VAL A 187 -18.02 -11.31 -17.00
C VAL A 187 -18.86 -11.43 -18.28
N ALA A 188 -19.59 -10.39 -18.68
CA ALA A 188 -20.30 -10.39 -19.97
C ALA A 188 -19.38 -10.46 -21.20
N GLN A 189 -18.09 -10.10 -21.07
CA GLN A 189 -17.09 -10.21 -22.15
C GLN A 189 -16.55 -11.63 -22.32
N TYR A 190 -16.97 -12.57 -21.47
CA TYR A 190 -16.52 -13.95 -21.56
C TYR A 190 -16.95 -14.56 -22.89
N ASP A 191 -15.95 -14.87 -23.72
CA ASP A 191 -16.17 -15.45 -25.04
C ASP A 191 -16.20 -16.98 -24.96
N SER A 192 -17.15 -17.62 -25.66
CA SER A 192 -17.33 -19.07 -25.60
C SER A 192 -16.18 -19.84 -26.26
N GLN A 193 -15.38 -19.21 -27.13
CA GLN A 193 -14.22 -19.79 -27.80
C GLN A 193 -12.90 -19.40 -27.12
N HIS A 194 -12.77 -18.14 -26.69
CA HIS A 194 -11.51 -17.53 -26.26
C HIS A 194 -11.43 -17.23 -24.77
N GLY A 195 -12.53 -17.33 -24.02
CA GLY A 195 -12.58 -17.05 -22.60
C GLY A 195 -12.51 -15.57 -22.27
N LEU A 196 -11.95 -15.23 -21.11
CA LEU A 196 -11.75 -13.85 -20.66
C LEU A 196 -10.27 -13.44 -20.81
N ASP A 197 -10.02 -12.24 -21.33
CA ASP A 197 -8.67 -11.71 -21.49
C ASP A 197 -7.97 -11.42 -20.15
N GLU A 198 -6.64 -11.30 -20.17
CA GLU A 198 -5.84 -11.08 -18.96
C GLU A 198 -6.14 -9.75 -18.24
N VAL A 199 -6.53 -8.68 -18.96
CA VAL A 199 -6.92 -7.41 -18.32
C VAL A 199 -8.15 -7.67 -17.47
N SER A 200 -9.17 -8.24 -18.10
CA SER A 200 -10.48 -8.43 -17.51
C SER A 200 -10.43 -9.39 -16.32
N LYS A 201 -9.61 -10.45 -16.40
CA LYS A 201 -9.34 -11.34 -15.26
C LYS A 201 -8.74 -10.59 -14.07
N LYS A 202 -7.67 -9.79 -14.28
CA LYS A 202 -7.03 -9.03 -13.20
C LYS A 202 -7.95 -7.99 -12.57
N ARG A 203 -8.70 -7.24 -13.39
CA ARG A 203 -9.71 -6.29 -12.90
C ARG A 203 -10.76 -6.99 -12.05
N LEU A 204 -11.22 -8.17 -12.49
CA LEU A 204 -12.20 -8.96 -11.75
C LEU A 204 -11.63 -9.46 -10.41
N VAL A 205 -10.37 -9.87 -10.36
CA VAL A 205 -9.67 -10.23 -9.12
C VAL A 205 -9.61 -9.05 -8.15
N ALA A 206 -9.21 -7.88 -8.63
CA ALA A 206 -9.13 -6.65 -7.84
C ALA A 206 -10.50 -6.26 -7.26
N ASP A 207 -11.55 -6.26 -8.09
CA ASP A 207 -12.91 -5.92 -7.66
C ASP A 207 -13.46 -6.94 -6.64
N PHE A 208 -13.15 -8.24 -6.79
CA PHE A 208 -13.51 -9.24 -5.79
C PHE A 208 -12.80 -9.00 -4.45
N LYS A 209 -11.48 -8.77 -4.48
CA LYS A 209 -10.70 -8.48 -3.27
C LYS A 209 -11.24 -7.25 -2.53
N LYS A 210 -11.66 -6.23 -3.26
CA LYS A 210 -12.27 -5.02 -2.72
C LYS A 210 -13.59 -5.29 -1.98
N ILE A 211 -14.50 -6.06 -2.58
CA ILE A 211 -15.75 -6.48 -1.91
C ILE A 211 -15.45 -7.22 -0.61
N ILE A 212 -14.48 -8.14 -0.64
CA ILE A 212 -14.06 -8.90 0.54
C ILE A 212 -13.49 -7.99 1.62
N ASN A 213 -12.53 -7.13 1.29
CA ASN A 213 -11.92 -6.22 2.26
C ASN A 213 -12.97 -5.31 2.91
N ARG A 214 -13.94 -4.78 2.16
CA ARG A 214 -15.05 -3.99 2.73
C ARG A 214 -15.86 -4.78 3.76
N SER A 215 -16.11 -6.07 3.53
CA SER A 215 -16.85 -6.92 4.46
C SER A 215 -16.15 -7.13 5.82
N ASP A 216 -14.85 -6.88 5.90
CA ASP A 216 -14.04 -7.09 7.12
C ASP A 216 -14.16 -5.93 8.12
N THR A 217 -14.79 -4.83 7.69
CA THR A 217 -14.69 -3.53 8.35
C THR A 217 -15.96 -3.07 9.05
N LEU A 218 -16.92 -3.97 9.29
CA LEU A 218 -18.23 -3.71 9.89
C LEU A 218 -18.21 -2.95 11.23
N LYS A 219 -17.05 -2.85 11.87
CA LYS A 219 -16.84 -2.17 13.16
C LYS A 219 -16.08 -0.85 13.07
N THR A 220 -15.75 -0.37 11.87
CA THR A 220 -15.02 0.88 11.70
C THR A 220 -15.91 2.08 12.04
N ALA A 221 -15.34 3.05 12.75
CA ALA A 221 -16.02 4.27 13.10
C ALA A 221 -16.39 5.04 11.82
N VAL A 222 -17.52 5.76 11.85
CA VAL A 222 -17.88 6.68 10.78
C VAL A 222 -16.75 7.71 10.67
N PRO A 223 -16.13 7.88 9.50
CA PRO A 223 -15.07 8.87 9.34
C PRO A 223 -15.65 10.27 9.57
N GLU A 224 -14.80 11.17 10.06
CA GLU A 224 -15.17 12.58 10.12
C GLU A 224 -15.44 13.14 8.72
N ARG A 225 -16.01 14.34 8.63
CA ARG A 225 -16.18 14.98 7.33
C ARG A 225 -14.81 15.46 6.81
N PRO A 226 -14.54 15.34 5.51
CA PRO A 226 -13.36 15.96 4.91
C PRO A 226 -13.46 17.48 5.06
N ASN A 227 -12.32 18.15 5.21
CA ASN A 227 -12.23 19.60 5.40
C ASN A 227 -11.50 20.32 4.25
N GLY A 228 -11.03 19.59 3.24
CA GLY A 228 -10.28 20.09 2.09
C GLY A 228 -8.79 20.29 2.37
N LYS A 229 -8.24 19.76 3.47
CA LYS A 229 -6.85 19.96 3.86
C LYS A 229 -6.23 18.66 4.34
N ILE A 230 -4.96 18.45 3.99
CA ILE A 230 -4.17 17.37 4.58
C ILE A 230 -3.51 17.93 5.84
N ASP A 231 -4.21 17.85 6.96
CA ASP A 231 -3.85 18.53 8.22
C ASP A 231 -3.89 17.65 9.47
N ARG A 232 -4.16 16.35 9.31
CA ARG A 232 -4.12 15.37 10.40
C ARG A 232 -3.25 14.18 10.04
N SER A 233 -2.77 13.49 11.07
CA SER A 233 -2.15 12.17 10.89
C SER A 233 -3.19 11.16 10.42
N TYR A 234 -2.70 10.12 9.74
CA TYR A 234 -3.51 9.06 9.17
C TYR A 234 -2.76 7.73 9.21
N LYS A 235 -3.51 6.65 9.07
CA LYS A 235 -3.01 5.28 9.10
C LYS A 235 -3.53 4.52 7.91
N GLN A 236 -2.65 3.84 7.20
CA GLN A 236 -3.01 2.95 6.09
C GLN A 236 -4.03 1.90 6.53
N GLY A 237 -4.99 1.62 5.63
CA GLY A 237 -5.99 0.58 5.82
C GLY A 237 -5.47 -0.81 5.47
N GLN A 238 -6.36 -1.63 4.90
CA GLN A 238 -6.06 -3.00 4.46
C GLN A 238 -5.63 -3.07 2.98
N THR A 239 -5.55 -1.92 2.31
CA THR A 239 -5.15 -1.82 0.90
C THR A 239 -3.64 -1.56 0.83
N GLY A 240 -2.92 -2.21 -0.09
CA GLY A 240 -1.47 -2.08 -0.27
C GLY A 240 -1.04 -0.80 -0.99
N ASP A 241 -1.69 0.33 -0.71
CA ASP A 241 -1.46 1.63 -1.35
C ASP A 241 -0.45 2.50 -0.61
N CYS A 242 0.48 1.88 0.13
CA CYS A 242 1.57 2.55 0.84
C CYS A 242 2.34 3.57 -0.03
N TRP A 243 2.52 3.28 -1.32
CA TRP A 243 3.15 4.17 -2.30
C TRP A 243 2.38 5.48 -2.49
N LEU A 244 1.06 5.43 -2.46
CA LEU A 244 0.17 6.58 -2.61
C LEU A 244 0.18 7.41 -1.33
N LEU A 245 -0.01 6.75 -0.19
CA LEU A 245 -0.03 7.38 1.14
C LEU A 245 1.31 8.04 1.47
N ALA A 246 2.43 7.36 1.20
CA ALA A 246 3.75 7.97 1.33
C ALA A 246 3.94 9.14 0.35
N GLY A 247 3.39 9.06 -0.86
CA GLY A 247 3.36 10.17 -1.81
C GLY A 247 2.59 11.39 -1.29
N ILE A 248 1.41 11.18 -0.71
CA ILE A 248 0.58 12.23 -0.09
C ILE A 248 1.35 12.89 1.06
N GLN A 249 1.89 12.09 1.99
CA GLN A 249 2.66 12.61 3.12
C GLN A 249 3.87 13.42 2.63
N SER A 250 4.61 12.88 1.65
CA SER A 250 5.81 13.54 1.12
C SER A 250 5.51 14.87 0.45
N LEU A 251 4.43 14.96 -0.33
CA LEU A 251 3.95 16.21 -0.90
C LEU A 251 3.52 17.20 0.19
N ALA A 252 2.77 16.74 1.20
CA ALA A 252 2.27 17.55 2.31
C ALA A 252 3.39 18.16 3.18
N MET A 253 4.58 17.54 3.22
CA MET A 253 5.75 18.08 3.92
C MET A 253 6.42 19.26 3.18
N THR A 254 6.04 19.54 1.93
CA THR A 254 6.54 20.71 1.18
C THR A 254 5.47 21.80 1.11
N PRO A 255 5.81 23.10 1.17
CA PRO A 255 4.81 24.17 1.09
C PRO A 255 3.96 24.13 -0.20
N GLN A 256 4.61 23.91 -1.35
CA GLN A 256 3.94 23.84 -2.64
C GLN A 256 3.14 22.55 -2.81
N GLY A 257 3.66 21.41 -2.37
CA GLY A 257 2.95 20.13 -2.41
C GLY A 257 1.73 20.15 -1.49
N LYS A 258 1.84 20.71 -0.28
CA LYS A 258 0.70 20.91 0.62
C LYS A 258 -0.38 21.77 -0.02
N LYS A 259 -0.01 22.92 -0.61
CA LYS A 259 -0.96 23.77 -1.32
C LYS A 259 -1.63 23.04 -2.49
N LEU A 260 -0.89 22.22 -3.22
CA LEU A 260 -1.43 21.40 -4.30
C LEU A 260 -2.47 20.40 -3.77
N LEU A 261 -2.19 19.72 -2.66
CA LEU A 261 -3.11 18.75 -2.05
C LEU A 261 -4.35 19.43 -1.46
N ASP A 262 -4.19 20.55 -0.74
CA ASP A 262 -5.30 21.34 -0.20
C ASP A 262 -6.20 21.87 -1.35
N ASN A 263 -5.64 22.15 -2.53
CA ASN A 263 -6.41 22.51 -3.73
C ASN A 263 -7.05 21.32 -4.43
N ALA A 264 -6.52 20.11 -4.23
CA ALA A 264 -6.99 18.90 -4.88
C ALA A 264 -8.33 18.44 -4.32
N VAL A 265 -8.64 18.71 -3.04
CA VAL A 265 -9.87 18.26 -2.38
C VAL A 265 -10.77 19.45 -2.05
N LYS A 266 -11.95 19.53 -2.68
CA LYS A 266 -12.96 20.57 -2.43
C LYS A 266 -14.23 19.96 -1.87
N VAL A 267 -14.62 20.35 -0.66
CA VAL A 267 -15.76 19.76 0.04
C VAL A 267 -17.00 20.65 -0.08
N ASP A 268 -18.16 20.04 -0.36
CA ASP A 268 -19.45 20.71 -0.40
C ASP A 268 -20.18 20.69 0.96
N LYS A 269 -21.29 21.42 1.06
CA LYS A 269 -22.12 21.48 2.29
C LYS A 269 -22.72 20.13 2.72
N ASN A 270 -22.81 19.16 1.81
CA ASN A 270 -23.35 17.83 2.08
C ASN A 270 -22.25 16.87 2.57
N GLY A 271 -20.99 17.32 2.62
CA GLY A 271 -19.84 16.49 2.97
C GLY A 271 -19.33 15.64 1.82
N ASN A 272 -19.71 15.94 0.57
CA ASN A 272 -19.09 15.31 -0.60
C ASN A 272 -17.80 16.05 -0.94
N ALA A 273 -16.77 15.30 -1.29
CA ALA A 273 -15.49 15.82 -1.75
C ALA A 273 -15.38 15.71 -3.27
N THR A 274 -14.99 16.80 -3.90
CA THR A 274 -14.56 16.83 -5.28
C THR A 274 -13.04 16.77 -5.32
N VAL A 275 -12.51 15.69 -5.86
CA VAL A 275 -11.07 15.41 -5.88
C VAL A 275 -10.51 15.58 -7.28
N THR A 276 -9.39 16.29 -7.41
CA THR A 276 -8.68 16.53 -8.67
C THR A 276 -7.32 15.84 -8.65
N LEU A 277 -7.12 14.87 -9.54
CA LEU A 277 -5.83 14.22 -9.77
C LEU A 277 -5.07 15.02 -10.83
N LYS A 278 -4.25 15.96 -10.38
CA LYS A 278 -3.67 16.98 -11.25
C LYS A 278 -2.72 16.40 -12.30
N GLY A 279 -1.90 15.42 -11.93
CA GLY A 279 -0.90 14.82 -12.82
C GLY A 279 -1.50 14.20 -14.09
N VAL A 280 -2.81 13.89 -14.06
CA VAL A 280 -3.55 13.28 -15.18
C VAL A 280 -4.76 14.10 -15.63
N GLY A 281 -4.99 15.27 -15.02
CA GLY A 281 -6.11 16.15 -15.38
C GLY A 281 -7.50 15.54 -15.17
N LYS A 282 -7.66 14.63 -14.20
CA LYS A 282 -8.93 13.94 -13.91
C LYS A 282 -9.58 14.45 -12.63
N LYS A 283 -10.91 14.34 -12.55
CA LYS A 283 -11.71 14.85 -11.44
C LYS A 283 -12.81 13.87 -11.08
N TYR A 284 -12.99 13.60 -9.78
CA TYR A 284 -13.95 12.64 -9.26
C TYR A 284 -14.77 13.25 -8.12
N THR A 285 -16.04 12.89 -8.04
CA THR A 285 -16.90 13.24 -6.90
C THR A 285 -16.98 12.06 -5.94
N VAL A 286 -16.47 12.23 -4.74
CA VAL A 286 -16.51 11.28 -3.63
C VAL A 286 -17.63 11.70 -2.67
N THR A 287 -18.66 10.88 -2.56
CA THR A 287 -19.81 11.16 -1.70
C THR A 287 -19.52 10.84 -0.24
N ALA A 288 -20.32 11.38 0.68
CA ALA A 288 -20.26 10.99 2.10
C ALA A 288 -20.47 9.46 2.30
N ARG A 289 -21.29 8.82 1.45
CA ARG A 289 -21.47 7.37 1.45
C ARG A 289 -20.19 6.65 1.02
N ASP A 290 -19.47 7.19 0.03
CA ASP A 290 -18.21 6.61 -0.44
C ASP A 290 -17.20 6.55 0.70
N LEU A 291 -17.03 7.66 1.42
CA LEU A 291 -16.10 7.75 2.56
C LEU A 291 -16.47 6.78 3.69
N LYS A 292 -17.78 6.65 3.98
CA LYS A 292 -18.31 5.76 5.02
C LYS A 292 -18.15 4.27 4.66
N CYS A 293 -18.19 3.93 3.39
CA CYS A 293 -18.21 2.53 2.93
C CYS A 293 -16.87 2.05 2.34
N SER A 294 -15.84 2.89 2.32
CA SER A 294 -14.48 2.56 1.88
C SER A 294 -13.53 2.43 3.07
N ASN A 295 -13.86 1.49 3.96
CA ASN A 295 -13.16 1.29 5.23
C ASN A 295 -11.88 0.45 5.10
N GLU A 296 -11.66 -0.16 3.95
CA GLU A 296 -10.42 -0.81 3.51
C GLU A 296 -9.28 0.18 3.28
N LEU A 297 -9.59 1.48 3.20
CA LEU A 297 -8.67 2.58 2.93
C LEU A 297 -8.21 3.28 4.23
N SER A 298 -7.36 4.30 4.11
CA SER A 298 -6.76 5.00 5.26
C SER A 298 -7.77 5.54 6.27
N THR A 299 -7.37 5.63 7.54
CA THR A 299 -8.14 6.26 8.65
C THR A 299 -7.40 7.49 9.17
N GLY A 300 -8.09 8.35 9.94
CA GLY A 300 -7.53 9.61 10.45
C GLY A 300 -7.97 10.80 9.60
N ASP A 301 -7.07 11.32 8.78
CA ASP A 301 -7.40 12.38 7.83
C ASP A 301 -8.33 11.88 6.71
N THR A 302 -9.57 12.39 6.66
CA THR A 302 -10.58 11.93 5.70
C THR A 302 -10.32 12.45 4.28
N ASP A 303 -9.58 13.54 4.12
CA ASP A 303 -9.21 14.07 2.81
C ASP A 303 -8.22 13.14 2.10
N VAL A 304 -7.38 12.43 2.86
CA VAL A 304 -6.52 11.35 2.36
C VAL A 304 -7.37 10.19 1.82
N ARG A 305 -8.41 9.77 2.55
CA ARG A 305 -9.36 8.75 2.07
C ARG A 305 -10.07 9.18 0.79
N ALA A 306 -10.42 10.46 0.66
CA ALA A 306 -11.01 10.96 -0.58
C ALA A 306 -10.02 10.84 -1.77
N LEU A 307 -8.73 11.12 -1.55
CA LEU A 307 -7.68 10.95 -2.56
C LEU A 307 -7.50 9.49 -2.96
N GLU A 308 -7.48 8.55 -2.02
CA GLU A 308 -7.42 7.10 -2.30
C GLU A 308 -8.60 6.66 -3.18
N ILE A 309 -9.85 7.05 -2.83
CA ILE A 309 -11.04 6.70 -3.62
C ILE A 309 -10.97 7.26 -5.05
N ALA A 310 -10.51 8.50 -5.20
CA ALA A 310 -10.36 9.12 -6.51
C ALA A 310 -9.28 8.43 -7.35
N MET A 311 -8.16 8.06 -6.72
CA MET A 311 -7.07 7.33 -7.36
C MET A 311 -7.54 5.94 -7.81
N ASP A 312 -8.26 5.22 -6.96
CA ASP A 312 -8.83 3.91 -7.28
C ASP A 312 -9.80 3.96 -8.47
N ARG A 313 -10.63 5.01 -8.58
CA ARG A 313 -11.49 5.22 -9.75
C ARG A 313 -10.68 5.49 -11.00
N TYR A 314 -9.63 6.30 -10.89
CA TYR A 314 -8.74 6.56 -12.00
C TYR A 314 -8.13 5.28 -12.57
N PHE A 315 -7.55 4.41 -11.73
CA PHE A 315 -6.99 3.15 -12.21
C PHE A 315 -8.06 2.26 -12.87
N ARG A 316 -9.26 2.18 -12.31
CA ARG A 316 -10.36 1.43 -12.93
C ARG A 316 -10.74 1.96 -14.32
N GLU A 317 -10.71 3.28 -14.53
CA GLU A 317 -11.01 3.88 -15.82
C GLU A 317 -9.84 3.78 -16.81
N SER A 318 -8.60 3.92 -16.34
CA SER A 318 -7.42 4.12 -17.18
C SER A 318 -6.70 2.84 -17.61
N VAL A 319 -6.96 1.70 -16.96
CA VAL A 319 -6.25 0.45 -17.27
C VAL A 319 -6.46 0.05 -18.74
N THR A 320 -5.41 0.24 -19.54
CA THR A 320 -5.31 -0.29 -20.89
C THR A 320 -4.81 -1.74 -20.85
N ALA A 321 -4.73 -2.37 -22.02
CA ALA A 321 -3.91 -3.54 -22.21
C ALA A 321 -2.50 -3.28 -21.65
N GLU A 322 -1.67 -2.46 -22.30
CA GLU A 322 -0.23 -2.31 -22.04
C GLU A 322 0.20 -2.00 -20.58
N GLU A 323 -0.67 -1.45 -19.73
CA GLU A 323 -0.39 -1.08 -18.32
C GLU A 323 -0.77 -2.18 -17.29
N TYR A 324 -0.88 -3.44 -17.76
CA TYR A 324 -1.34 -4.68 -17.11
C TYR A 324 -0.97 -4.98 -15.63
N SER A 325 -0.05 -4.26 -14.98
CA SER A 325 0.38 -4.55 -13.60
C SER A 325 -0.40 -3.79 -12.51
N GLN A 326 -1.32 -2.88 -12.87
CA GLN A 326 -1.87 -1.89 -11.92
C GLN A 326 -3.40 -1.73 -12.06
N ALA A 327 -4.18 -2.81 -11.86
CA ALA A 327 -5.64 -2.77 -12.04
C ALA A 327 -6.37 -1.86 -11.01
N ASP A 328 -5.73 -1.60 -9.88
CA ASP A 328 -6.20 -0.75 -8.79
C ASP A 328 -5.00 -0.08 -8.08
N ILE A 329 -5.22 0.45 -6.88
CA ILE A 329 -4.19 1.10 -6.07
C ILE A 329 -3.38 0.14 -5.19
N ASP A 330 -3.69 -1.16 -5.20
CA ASP A 330 -3.03 -2.17 -4.36
C ASP A 330 -1.68 -2.58 -4.97
N GLY A 331 -0.62 -1.88 -4.55
CA GLY A 331 0.73 -2.08 -5.04
C GLY A 331 1.08 -1.22 -6.27
N ASN A 332 2.16 -0.44 -6.16
CA ASN A 332 2.69 0.37 -7.26
C ASN A 332 4.14 0.80 -6.97
N SER A 333 4.76 1.51 -7.91
CA SER A 333 6.09 2.10 -7.72
C SER A 333 6.05 3.32 -6.80
N VAL A 334 7.15 3.55 -6.10
CA VAL A 334 7.30 4.61 -5.09
C VAL A 334 7.11 6.03 -5.65
N GLY A 335 7.38 6.27 -6.93
CA GLY A 335 7.19 7.58 -7.56
C GLY A 335 5.80 7.80 -8.14
N LYS A 336 4.98 6.76 -8.30
CA LYS A 336 3.67 6.88 -8.97
C LYS A 336 2.74 7.86 -8.25
N GLY A 337 2.75 7.87 -6.91
CA GLY A 337 1.91 8.77 -6.10
C GLY A 337 2.28 10.23 -6.31
N LEU A 338 3.58 10.50 -6.33
CA LEU A 338 4.14 11.82 -6.62
C LEU A 338 3.77 12.29 -8.03
N ALA A 339 3.83 11.39 -9.02
CA ALA A 339 3.53 11.71 -10.41
C ALA A 339 2.03 12.00 -10.64
N LEU A 340 1.13 11.15 -10.14
CA LEU A 340 -0.31 11.24 -10.40
C LEU A 340 -0.97 12.39 -9.62
N LEU A 341 -0.52 12.65 -8.39
CA LEU A 341 -1.01 13.77 -7.59
C LEU A 341 -0.32 15.08 -7.97
N GLY A 342 1.00 15.04 -8.21
CA GLY A 342 1.82 16.19 -8.55
C GLY A 342 1.94 16.41 -10.06
N ASP A 343 3.12 16.12 -10.58
CA ASP A 343 3.49 16.35 -11.98
C ASP A 343 4.42 15.23 -12.48
N PRO A 344 3.99 14.41 -13.46
CA PRO A 344 4.80 13.30 -13.96
C PRO A 344 6.09 13.79 -14.63
N SER A 345 6.10 14.99 -15.23
CA SER A 345 7.30 15.55 -15.89
C SER A 345 8.39 15.98 -14.90
N LYS A 346 8.02 16.17 -13.63
CA LYS A 346 8.93 16.54 -12.54
C LYS A 346 9.28 15.38 -11.62
N THR A 347 8.69 14.20 -11.87
CA THR A 347 8.89 13.01 -11.06
C THR A 347 9.92 12.10 -11.70
N LYS A 348 10.88 11.64 -10.91
CA LYS A 348 11.91 10.69 -11.32
C LYS A 348 11.95 9.51 -10.35
N GLU A 349 12.04 8.31 -10.91
CA GLU A 349 12.30 7.10 -10.14
C GLU A 349 13.75 6.64 -10.32
N TYR A 350 14.27 6.05 -9.25
CA TYR A 350 15.59 5.44 -9.15
C TYR A 350 15.39 4.01 -8.67
N ALA A 351 16.02 3.07 -9.36
CA ALA A 351 15.89 1.64 -9.07
C ALA A 351 17.26 0.98 -8.91
N GLY A 352 17.37 0.14 -7.89
CA GLY A 352 18.63 -0.47 -7.49
C GLY A 352 19.43 0.41 -6.54
N GLN A 353 20.20 -0.24 -5.66
CA GLN A 353 20.91 0.40 -4.54
C GLN A 353 21.82 1.56 -5.00
N ARG A 354 22.52 1.39 -6.13
CA ARG A 354 23.44 2.42 -6.66
C ARG A 354 22.71 3.69 -7.06
N GLU A 355 21.60 3.57 -7.80
CA GLU A 355 20.83 4.73 -8.24
C GLU A 355 20.13 5.41 -7.07
N VAL A 356 19.60 4.62 -6.14
CA VAL A 356 19.01 5.15 -4.90
C VAL A 356 20.04 5.94 -4.10
N ALA A 357 21.26 5.42 -3.93
CA ALA A 357 22.33 6.15 -3.24
C ALA A 357 22.65 7.48 -3.93
N GLN A 358 22.72 7.51 -5.27
CA GLN A 358 22.90 8.75 -6.03
C GLN A 358 21.75 9.74 -5.82
N GLY A 359 20.50 9.24 -5.82
CA GLY A 359 19.32 10.05 -5.56
C GLY A 359 19.31 10.65 -4.16
N ILE A 360 19.68 9.87 -3.13
CA ILE A 360 19.83 10.36 -1.75
C ILE A 360 20.91 11.43 -1.64
N VAL A 361 22.09 11.23 -2.27
CA VAL A 361 23.14 12.25 -2.29
C VAL A 361 22.64 13.55 -2.94
N ALA A 362 21.90 13.46 -4.05
CA ALA A 362 21.32 14.63 -4.69
C ALA A 362 20.29 15.35 -3.80
N LEU A 363 19.42 14.59 -3.12
CA LEU A 363 18.44 15.12 -2.16
C LEU A 363 19.14 15.82 -0.99
N ALA A 364 20.15 15.18 -0.40
CA ALA A 364 20.95 15.73 0.69
C ALA A 364 21.66 17.03 0.28
N ASN A 365 22.30 17.06 -0.90
CA ASN A 365 22.98 18.25 -1.42
C ASN A 365 22.02 19.42 -1.65
N SER A 366 20.77 19.15 -1.99
CA SER A 366 19.73 20.18 -2.13
C SER A 366 19.10 20.62 -0.80
N GLY A 367 19.44 19.95 0.31
CA GLY A 367 18.76 20.09 1.60
C GLY A 367 17.26 19.78 1.50
N MET A 368 16.87 18.91 0.54
CA MET A 368 15.48 18.59 0.19
C MET A 368 14.58 19.80 -0.14
N LYS A 369 15.16 20.98 -0.43
CA LYS A 369 14.37 22.20 -0.71
C LYS A 369 13.55 22.02 -1.99
N GLY A 370 12.23 22.14 -1.86
CA GLY A 370 11.31 21.96 -2.99
C GLY A 370 11.31 20.55 -3.56
N LYS A 371 11.62 19.53 -2.74
CA LYS A 371 11.63 18.13 -3.14
C LYS A 371 10.74 17.32 -2.22
N ALA A 372 9.85 16.52 -2.81
CA ALA A 372 9.15 15.44 -2.12
C ALA A 372 9.75 14.12 -2.60
N ALA A 373 10.02 13.21 -1.68
CA ALA A 373 10.60 11.90 -1.96
C ALA A 373 9.90 10.76 -1.19
N VAL A 374 9.79 9.62 -1.87
CA VAL A 374 9.24 8.36 -1.35
C VAL A 374 10.26 7.27 -1.62
N THR A 375 10.52 6.41 -0.66
CA THR A 375 11.49 5.33 -0.77
C THR A 375 10.89 4.00 -0.36
N GLY A 376 11.48 2.89 -0.79
CA GLY A 376 11.06 1.56 -0.40
C GLY A 376 12.11 0.50 -0.67
N MET A 377 11.72 -0.72 -0.32
CA MET A 377 12.50 -1.94 -0.56
C MET A 377 11.66 -2.92 -1.38
N SER A 378 12.30 -3.59 -2.33
CA SER A 378 11.72 -4.75 -3.00
C SER A 378 11.43 -5.88 -2.00
N GLY A 379 10.41 -6.69 -2.28
CA GLY A 379 9.95 -7.77 -1.37
C GLY A 379 10.93 -8.92 -1.14
N ASN A 380 12.02 -9.00 -1.92
CA ASN A 380 13.08 -9.99 -1.76
C ASN A 380 14.17 -9.59 -0.75
N ILE A 381 14.10 -8.37 -0.20
CA ILE A 381 15.05 -7.89 0.82
C ILE A 381 14.54 -8.28 2.21
N ASP A 382 15.40 -8.84 3.06
CA ASP A 382 15.09 -9.12 4.47
C ASP A 382 15.30 -7.86 5.33
N PRO A 383 14.25 -7.30 5.95
CA PRO A 383 14.38 -6.07 6.72
C PRO A 383 14.83 -6.30 8.18
N ARG A 384 15.00 -7.55 8.65
CA ARG A 384 15.27 -7.86 10.07
C ARG A 384 16.58 -7.29 10.61
N ASP A 385 17.55 -7.12 9.72
CA ASP A 385 18.89 -6.60 10.05
C ASP A 385 18.92 -5.07 10.13
N ILE A 386 17.86 -4.39 9.69
CA ILE A 386 17.78 -2.93 9.70
C ILE A 386 17.56 -2.44 11.13
N LYS A 387 18.41 -1.49 11.56
CA LYS A 387 18.30 -0.83 12.85
C LYS A 387 17.62 0.52 12.67
N ALA A 388 16.31 0.55 12.92
CA ALA A 388 15.51 1.76 12.92
C ALA A 388 14.92 2.02 14.32
N TYR A 389 14.76 3.31 14.64
CA TYR A 389 14.28 3.78 15.93
C TYR A 389 13.20 4.85 15.73
N ASP A 390 12.17 4.85 16.57
CA ASP A 390 11.17 5.94 16.58
C ASP A 390 11.72 7.23 17.20
N GLU A 391 10.91 8.29 17.22
CA GLU A 391 11.28 9.57 17.83
C GLU A 391 11.60 9.49 19.34
N ASN A 392 11.21 8.39 20.02
CA ASN A 392 11.51 8.15 21.43
C ASN A 392 12.73 7.24 21.63
N GLY A 393 13.44 6.88 20.54
CA GLY A 393 14.62 6.03 20.58
C GLY A 393 14.31 4.54 20.77
N LYS A 394 13.05 4.11 20.63
CA LYS A 394 12.66 2.70 20.72
C LYS A 394 12.85 2.03 19.36
N ARG A 395 13.39 0.81 19.35
CA ARG A 395 13.57 0.03 18.13
C ARG A 395 12.22 -0.27 17.48
N VAL A 396 12.10 0.01 16.19
CA VAL A 396 10.90 -0.24 15.38
C VAL A 396 11.19 -1.19 14.23
N GLN A 397 10.14 -1.88 13.77
CA GLN A 397 10.21 -2.77 12.63
C GLN A 397 10.17 -1.97 11.32
N VAL A 398 11.00 -2.39 10.37
CA VAL A 398 10.94 -1.96 8.97
C VAL A 398 10.36 -3.11 8.14
N TYR A 399 9.57 -2.77 7.13
CA TYR A 399 8.89 -3.66 6.20
C TYR A 399 9.48 -3.53 4.80
N ASN A 400 9.63 -4.66 4.11
CA ASN A 400 9.91 -4.74 2.68
C ASN A 400 8.60 -4.71 1.88
N ALA A 401 8.68 -4.62 0.54
CA ALA A 401 7.51 -4.41 -0.32
C ALA A 401 6.59 -3.27 0.18
N HIS A 402 7.21 -2.24 0.76
CA HIS A 402 6.53 -1.17 1.49
C HIS A 402 7.21 0.16 1.19
N ALA A 403 6.41 1.22 1.08
CA ALA A 403 6.88 2.58 0.79
C ALA A 403 6.86 3.46 2.04
N TYR A 404 7.82 4.37 2.12
CA TYR A 404 8.00 5.34 3.19
C TYR A 404 8.21 6.73 2.60
N SER A 405 7.77 7.76 3.31
CA SER A 405 8.07 9.14 2.95
C SER A 405 9.44 9.51 3.48
N VAL A 406 10.28 10.14 2.67
CA VAL A 406 11.54 10.70 3.17
C VAL A 406 11.24 12.08 3.76
N GLN A 407 11.47 12.23 5.07
CA GLN A 407 11.24 13.50 5.78
C GLN A 407 12.52 14.34 5.85
N GLU A 408 13.64 13.71 6.19
CA GLU A 408 14.91 14.40 6.39
C GLU A 408 16.09 13.49 6.03
N ILE A 409 17.15 14.09 5.48
CA ILE A 409 18.45 13.46 5.29
C ILE A 409 19.49 14.30 6.03
N ALA A 410 20.10 13.72 7.05
CA ALA A 410 21.16 14.32 7.86
C ALA A 410 22.49 13.57 7.63
N LEU A 411 23.59 14.12 8.16
CA LEU A 411 24.92 13.49 8.04
C LEU A 411 24.99 12.12 8.72
N ASP A 412 24.27 11.94 9.82
CA ASP A 412 24.30 10.75 10.67
C ASP A 412 23.14 9.77 10.40
N GLY A 413 22.20 10.12 9.51
CA GLY A 413 21.04 9.26 9.27
C GLY A 413 19.98 9.85 8.36
N ILE A 414 18.93 9.06 8.17
CA ILE A 414 17.74 9.41 7.40
C ILE A 414 16.51 9.22 8.28
N THR A 415 15.57 10.17 8.21
CA THR A 415 14.28 10.14 8.91
C THR A 415 13.18 9.88 7.89
N LEU A 416 12.38 8.83 8.15
CA LEU A 416 11.29 8.39 7.30
C LEU A 416 9.95 8.46 8.06
N VAL A 417 8.85 8.57 7.31
CA VAL A 417 7.49 8.43 7.83
C VAL A 417 6.85 7.19 7.22
N ASN A 418 6.38 6.28 8.07
CA ASN A 418 5.69 5.06 7.65
C ASN A 418 4.20 5.33 7.46
N PRO A 419 3.59 5.08 6.28
CA PRO A 419 2.16 5.30 6.07
C PRO A 419 1.25 4.37 6.91
N HIS A 420 1.78 3.30 7.52
CA HIS A 420 1.03 2.53 8.53
C HIS A 420 0.59 3.42 9.72
N ASP A 421 1.37 4.45 10.05
CA ASP A 421 0.99 5.47 11.04
C ASP A 421 1.82 6.75 10.86
N THR A 422 1.24 7.79 10.27
CA THR A 422 1.98 9.02 9.95
C THR A 422 2.16 9.96 11.14
N SER A 423 1.65 9.62 12.34
CA SER A 423 1.96 10.38 13.55
C SER A 423 3.36 10.11 14.10
N HIS A 424 4.04 9.08 13.57
CA HIS A 424 5.34 8.64 14.05
C HIS A 424 6.39 8.70 12.94
N THR A 425 7.63 8.90 13.37
CA THR A 425 8.80 8.89 12.49
C THR A 425 9.64 7.67 12.79
N LEU A 426 10.52 7.31 11.87
CA LEU A 426 11.57 6.35 12.13
C LEU A 426 12.90 6.86 11.57
N LYS A 427 13.96 6.77 12.37
CA LYS A 427 15.32 7.15 12.01
C LYS A 427 16.20 5.92 11.90
N MET A 428 17.07 5.88 10.90
CA MET A 428 18.12 4.87 10.74
C MET A 428 19.42 5.49 10.21
N SER A 429 20.52 4.74 10.29
CA SER A 429 21.79 5.18 9.71
C SER A 429 21.70 5.23 8.18
N LEU A 430 22.48 6.13 7.55
CA LEU A 430 22.58 6.17 6.08
C LEU A 430 23.20 4.88 5.52
N GLU A 431 24.09 4.24 6.27
CA GLU A 431 24.69 2.96 5.90
C GLU A 431 23.62 1.85 5.80
N ASP A 432 22.80 1.70 6.84
CA ASP A 432 21.69 0.74 6.86
C ASP A 432 20.70 1.04 5.74
N TYR A 433 20.39 2.32 5.50
CA TYR A 433 19.51 2.71 4.41
C TYR A 433 20.08 2.30 3.05
N ILE A 434 21.31 2.72 2.70
CA ILE A 434 21.90 2.48 1.37
C ILE A 434 22.09 0.98 1.11
N LYS A 435 22.39 0.20 2.16
CA LYS A 435 22.59 -1.24 2.06
C LYS A 435 21.29 -1.99 1.71
N HIS A 436 20.12 -1.49 2.11
CA HIS A 436 18.87 -2.24 1.98
C HIS A 436 17.86 -1.59 1.03
N PHE A 437 17.75 -0.27 1.00
CA PHE A 437 16.77 0.44 0.17
C PHE A 437 17.22 0.51 -1.28
N ASN A 438 16.31 0.10 -2.18
CA ASN A 438 16.59 -0.04 -3.60
C ASN A 438 15.52 0.57 -4.51
N LEU A 439 14.56 1.31 -3.94
CA LEU A 439 13.57 2.10 -4.66
C LEU A 439 13.52 3.53 -4.10
N LEU A 440 13.51 4.52 -4.98
CA LEU A 440 13.33 5.93 -4.62
C LEU A 440 12.58 6.67 -5.72
N GLY A 441 11.49 7.35 -5.38
CA GLY A 441 10.77 8.31 -6.21
C GLY A 441 11.00 9.72 -5.68
N VAL A 442 11.30 10.66 -6.55
CA VAL A 442 11.51 12.08 -6.20
C VAL A 442 10.73 12.95 -7.16
N THR A 443 10.01 13.94 -6.64
CA THR A 443 9.42 15.00 -7.45
C THR A 443 9.93 16.37 -7.05
N ASP A 444 10.17 17.22 -8.04
CA ASP A 444 10.34 18.65 -7.80
C ASP A 444 8.99 19.31 -7.53
N THR A 445 8.83 19.87 -6.33
CA THR A 445 7.59 20.57 -5.93
C THR A 445 7.63 22.06 -6.25
N SER A 446 8.78 22.58 -6.70
CA SER A 446 8.94 23.97 -7.09
C SER A 446 8.04 24.30 -8.28
N GLY A 447 7.16 25.30 -8.09
CA GLY A 447 6.22 25.75 -9.11
C GLY A 447 5.07 24.79 -9.39
N LEU A 448 4.81 23.77 -8.55
CA LEU A 448 3.51 23.11 -8.55
C LEU A 448 2.43 24.14 -8.18
N LYS A 449 1.37 24.23 -8.99
CA LYS A 449 0.28 25.21 -8.84
C LYS A 449 -1.05 24.58 -8.46
#